data_AF-X1HAI2-F1
#
_entry.id   AF-X1HAI2-F1
#
_cell.length_a   1.000
_cell.length_b   1.000
_cell.length_c   1.000
_cell.angle_alpha   90.00
_cell.angle_beta   90.00
_cell.angle_gamma   90.00
#
_symmetry.space_group_name_H-M   'P 1'
#
loop_
_entity.id
_entity.type
_entity.pdbx_description
1 polymer ?
#
loop_
_entity_poly.entity_id
_entity_poly.type
_entity_poly.pdbx_seq_one_letter_code
_entity_poly.pdbx_strand_id
1 'polypeptide(L)'
;MAVGTAISGTVVTVGENVCAMDPHSEIRNGRIVRSPEMERRIRIFREWQDGDGTLVVQYNVEDGGLGVPEYVIGKLGVEAIEIKWGQGAKSIGGEVKLESLKRALELKKKGYVVFPNPEDSTVQNAFKNGDFKEFERHSRLGMVEQEKFFLEVERLRDLGAKYITLKTGSYRPADLARAVRCASDAKIDLLTVDGSGGGTGMSPWRMMNEWGIPTVYLECLLYQFLSRLKEKGSFIPACAMAGGLS
;
A
#
# COMPACT_ATOMS: atom_id res chain seq x y z
N MET A 1 -15.94 -7.70 -5.30
CA MET A 1 -15.43 -7.23 -3.99
C MET A 1 -16.06 -5.90 -3.61
N ALA A 2 -15.73 -4.77 -4.27
CA ALA A 2 -16.26 -3.44 -3.90
C ALA A 2 -17.79 -3.39 -3.68
N VAL A 3 -18.58 -3.91 -4.62
CA VAL A 3 -20.05 -3.98 -4.51
C VAL A 3 -20.49 -4.80 -3.29
N GLY A 4 -19.94 -6.01 -3.11
CA GLY A 4 -20.28 -6.87 -1.97
C GLY A 4 -19.91 -6.22 -0.63
N THR A 5 -18.77 -5.54 -0.56
CA THR A 5 -18.38 -4.78 0.64
C THR A 5 -19.35 -3.64 0.93
N ALA A 6 -19.70 -2.86 -0.09
CA ALA A 6 -20.59 -1.70 0.03
C ALA A 6 -21.99 -2.10 0.54
N ILE A 7 -22.58 -3.13 -0.05
CA ILE A 7 -23.89 -3.65 0.38
C ILE A 7 -23.82 -4.24 1.80
N SER A 8 -22.67 -4.79 2.19
CA SER A 8 -22.48 -5.40 3.52
C SER A 8 -22.11 -4.39 4.62
N GLY A 9 -21.95 -3.10 4.30
CA GLY A 9 -21.51 -2.08 5.26
C GLY A 9 -20.10 -2.30 5.82
N THR A 10 -19.21 -2.93 5.03
CA THR A 10 -17.83 -3.25 5.46
C THR A 10 -16.80 -2.32 4.83
N VAL A 11 -15.52 -2.52 5.14
CA VAL A 11 -14.41 -1.72 4.59
C VAL A 11 -13.77 -2.44 3.41
N VAL A 12 -13.53 -1.73 2.30
CA VAL A 12 -12.74 -2.25 1.18
C VAL A 12 -11.55 -1.35 0.92
N THR A 13 -10.41 -1.98 0.63
CA THR A 13 -9.18 -1.27 0.32
C THR A 13 -8.89 -1.28 -1.18
N VAL A 14 -8.66 -0.11 -1.75
CA VAL A 14 -8.03 0.05 -3.07
C VAL A 14 -6.53 -0.02 -2.86
N GLY A 15 -5.86 -0.98 -3.50
CA GLY A 15 -4.42 -1.17 -3.38
C GLY A 15 -3.57 -0.03 -3.96
N GLU A 16 -2.27 -0.10 -3.70
CA GLU A 16 -1.26 0.86 -4.17
C GLU A 16 -1.07 0.88 -5.71
N ASN A 17 -0.45 1.96 -6.21
CA ASN A 17 0.00 2.18 -7.59
C ASN A 17 -1.09 2.21 -8.67
N VAL A 18 -2.38 2.21 -8.30
CA VAL A 18 -3.49 2.24 -9.27
C VAL A 18 -3.36 3.43 -10.23
N CYS A 19 -3.12 4.63 -9.70
CA CYS A 19 -3.04 5.86 -10.50
C CYS A 19 -1.90 5.82 -11.51
N ALA A 20 -0.70 5.39 -11.13
CA ALA A 20 0.42 5.41 -12.06
C ALA A 20 0.38 4.27 -13.09
N MET A 21 -0.22 3.14 -12.69
CA MET A 21 -0.42 1.97 -13.55
C MET A 21 -1.57 2.15 -14.53
N ASP A 22 -2.49 3.08 -14.29
CA ASP A 22 -3.52 3.43 -15.25
C ASP A 22 -2.89 4.09 -16.51
N PRO A 23 -3.06 3.48 -17.70
CA PRO A 23 -2.49 3.99 -18.95
C PRO A 23 -3.16 5.30 -19.42
N HIS A 24 -4.32 5.64 -18.85
CA HIS A 24 -5.08 6.85 -19.17
C HIS A 24 -4.96 7.93 -18.09
N SER A 25 -4.04 7.75 -17.13
CA SER A 25 -3.78 8.76 -16.12
C SER A 25 -3.10 10.00 -16.67
N GLU A 26 -3.55 11.16 -16.19
CA GLU A 26 -2.95 12.45 -16.48
C GLU A 26 -2.08 12.88 -15.31
N ILE A 27 -0.78 13.03 -15.57
CA ILE A 27 0.21 13.52 -14.60
C ILE A 27 0.73 14.86 -15.10
N ARG A 28 0.67 15.90 -14.27
CA ARG A 28 1.21 17.24 -14.56
C ARG A 28 2.16 17.65 -13.44
N ASN A 29 3.36 18.12 -13.80
CA ASN A 29 4.40 18.53 -12.85
C ASN A 29 4.71 17.46 -11.79
N GLY A 30 4.74 16.19 -12.20
CA GLY A 30 4.98 15.06 -11.30
C GLY A 30 3.84 14.71 -10.35
N ARG A 31 2.66 15.34 -10.47
CA ARG A 31 1.48 15.08 -9.64
C ARG A 31 0.33 14.51 -10.45
N ILE A 32 -0.41 13.56 -9.88
CA ILE A 32 -1.60 12.99 -10.50
C ILE A 32 -2.72 14.04 -10.53
N VAL A 33 -3.29 14.26 -11.72
CA VAL A 33 -4.41 15.19 -11.92
C VAL A 33 -5.70 14.44 -12.14
N ARG A 34 -5.62 13.27 -12.79
CA ARG A 34 -6.74 12.40 -13.13
C ARG A 34 -6.28 10.94 -13.30
N SER A 35 -7.06 10.00 -12.78
CA SER A 35 -6.93 8.55 -13.06
C SER A 35 -8.33 7.95 -13.26
N PRO A 36 -8.72 7.64 -14.51
CA PRO A 36 -9.97 6.95 -14.81
C PRO A 36 -10.19 5.65 -14.03
N GLU A 37 -9.13 4.87 -13.79
CA GLU A 37 -9.24 3.60 -13.06
C GLU A 37 -9.51 3.82 -11.56
N MET A 38 -8.88 4.83 -10.95
CA MET A 38 -9.18 5.21 -9.56
C MET A 38 -10.61 5.76 -9.43
N GLU A 39 -11.02 6.65 -10.34
CA GLU A 39 -12.40 7.18 -10.41
C GLU A 39 -13.43 6.05 -10.52
N ARG A 40 -13.18 5.08 -11.41
CA ARG A 40 -14.07 3.93 -11.62
C ARG A 40 -14.22 3.08 -10.36
N ARG A 41 -13.12 2.78 -9.65
CA ARG A 41 -13.14 1.97 -8.42
C ARG A 41 -13.93 2.63 -7.31
N ILE A 42 -13.71 3.93 -7.09
CA ILE A 42 -14.41 4.71 -6.08
C ILE A 42 -15.90 4.84 -6.43
N ARG A 43 -16.21 5.12 -7.70
CA ARG A 43 -17.59 5.25 -8.17
C ARG A 43 -18.39 3.95 -7.94
N ILE A 44 -17.83 2.79 -8.32
CA ILE A 44 -18.50 1.49 -8.14
C ILE A 44 -18.80 1.21 -6.66
N PHE A 45 -17.91 1.57 -5.73
CA PHE A 45 -18.20 1.39 -4.31
C PHE A 45 -19.38 2.29 -3.87
N ARG A 46 -19.34 3.57 -4.23
CA ARG A 46 -20.37 4.56 -3.84
C ARG A 46 -21.74 4.29 -4.45
N GLU A 47 -21.80 3.81 -5.69
CA GLU A 47 -23.06 3.43 -6.35
C GLU A 47 -23.86 2.38 -5.57
N TRP A 48 -23.18 1.56 -4.77
CA TRP A 48 -23.78 0.45 -4.02
C TRP A 48 -23.73 0.65 -2.50
N GLN A 49 -23.27 1.81 -2.03
CA GLN A 49 -23.21 2.12 -0.61
C GLN A 49 -24.55 2.72 -0.15
N ASP A 50 -25.19 2.07 0.83
CA ASP A 50 -26.51 2.48 1.37
C ASP A 50 -26.43 2.91 2.85
N GLY A 51 -25.23 3.18 3.37
CA GLY A 51 -25.02 3.55 4.76
C GLY A 51 -23.57 3.34 5.22
N ASP A 52 -23.40 2.48 6.22
CA ASP A 52 -22.13 2.16 6.86
C ASP A 52 -21.07 1.60 5.89
N GLY A 53 -19.84 1.48 6.38
CA GLY A 53 -18.70 1.05 5.59
C GLY A 53 -17.96 2.20 4.93
N THR A 54 -16.77 1.91 4.42
CA THR A 54 -15.94 2.93 3.77
C THR A 54 -14.98 2.30 2.78
N LEU A 55 -14.49 3.12 1.86
CA LEU A 55 -13.42 2.77 0.95
C LEU A 55 -12.13 3.43 1.43
N VAL A 56 -11.10 2.61 1.63
CA VAL A 56 -9.76 3.05 2.01
C VAL A 56 -8.86 3.03 0.79
N VAL A 57 -8.10 4.10 0.54
CA VAL A 57 -7.07 4.09 -0.52
C VAL A 57 -5.70 3.88 0.11
N GLN A 58 -5.04 2.78 -0.25
CA GLN A 58 -3.63 2.56 0.08
C GLN A 58 -2.73 3.41 -0.80
N TYR A 59 -1.67 3.94 -0.19
CA TYR A 59 -0.59 4.56 -0.93
C TYR A 59 0.76 4.16 -0.33
N ASN A 60 1.75 4.04 -1.22
CA ASN A 60 3.14 3.77 -0.85
C ASN A 60 4.02 4.99 -1.20
N VAL A 61 5.35 4.82 -1.15
CA VAL A 61 6.32 5.88 -1.42
C VAL A 61 6.12 6.51 -2.80
N GLU A 62 5.85 5.70 -3.83
CA GLU A 62 5.64 6.22 -5.19
C GLU A 62 4.32 6.99 -5.33
N ASP A 63 3.23 6.45 -4.78
CA ASP A 63 1.94 7.13 -4.78
C ASP A 63 1.99 8.46 -4.00
N GLY A 64 2.72 8.50 -2.88
CA GLY A 64 2.97 9.71 -2.11
C GLY A 64 3.73 10.76 -2.92
N GLY A 65 4.80 10.34 -3.63
CA GLY A 65 5.54 11.23 -4.53
C GLY A 65 4.69 11.79 -5.68
N LEU A 66 3.73 11.01 -6.17
CA LEU A 66 2.78 11.42 -7.20
C LEU A 66 1.60 12.26 -6.67
N GLY A 67 1.50 12.47 -5.35
CA GLY A 67 0.38 13.19 -4.75
C GLY A 67 -0.97 12.50 -4.86
N VAL A 68 -0.97 11.17 -4.83
CA VAL A 68 -2.22 10.38 -4.82
C VAL A 68 -3.11 10.74 -3.64
N PRO A 69 -2.61 10.90 -2.39
CA PRO A 69 -3.45 11.32 -1.26
C PRO A 69 -4.19 12.63 -1.52
N GLU A 70 -3.49 13.66 -2.02
CA GLU A 70 -4.07 14.96 -2.35
C GLU A 70 -5.18 14.85 -3.40
N TYR A 71 -4.97 14.01 -4.41
CA TYR A 71 -5.94 13.77 -5.47
C TYR A 71 -7.17 13.03 -4.96
N VAL A 72 -7.01 11.92 -4.23
CA VAL A 72 -8.15 11.10 -3.83
C VAL A 72 -8.96 11.74 -2.71
N ILE A 73 -8.31 12.42 -1.76
CA ILE A 73 -9.02 13.16 -0.71
C ILE A 73 -9.66 14.41 -1.33
N GLY A 74 -8.86 15.28 -1.96
CA GLY A 74 -9.30 16.61 -2.38
C GLY A 74 -10.24 16.60 -3.58
N LYS A 75 -10.05 15.70 -4.57
CA LYS A 75 -10.89 15.67 -5.78
C LYS A 75 -11.92 14.56 -5.75
N LEU A 76 -11.57 13.39 -5.22
CA LEU A 76 -12.48 12.24 -5.22
C LEU A 76 -13.25 12.11 -3.91
N GLY A 77 -12.95 12.89 -2.87
CA GLY A 77 -13.67 12.87 -1.59
C GLY A 77 -13.48 11.57 -0.80
N VAL A 78 -12.32 10.91 -0.95
CA VAL A 78 -11.98 9.73 -0.15
C VAL A 78 -11.69 10.18 1.29
N GLU A 79 -12.36 9.53 2.24
CA GLU A 79 -12.27 9.90 3.65
C GLU A 79 -11.23 9.06 4.42
N ALA A 80 -10.88 7.88 3.91
CA ALA A 80 -9.99 6.95 4.58
C ALA A 80 -8.74 6.65 3.74
N ILE A 81 -7.57 6.78 4.35
CA ILE A 81 -6.27 6.58 3.70
C ILE A 81 -5.44 5.58 4.48
N GLU A 82 -4.81 4.65 3.77
CA GLU A 82 -3.89 3.68 4.37
C GLU A 82 -2.45 3.93 3.92
N ILE A 83 -1.60 4.24 4.90
CA ILE A 83 -0.15 4.27 4.70
C ILE A 83 0.32 2.82 4.64
N LYS A 84 0.95 2.41 3.53
CA LYS A 84 1.44 1.04 3.37
C LYS A 84 2.93 0.95 3.63
N TRP A 85 3.32 0.41 4.78
CA TRP A 85 4.72 0.07 5.07
C TRP A 85 5.10 -1.30 4.50
N GLY A 86 4.17 -2.25 4.47
CA GLY A 86 4.44 -3.60 4.00
C GLY A 86 3.22 -4.45 3.71
N GLN A 87 3.48 -5.73 3.53
CA GLN A 87 2.49 -6.78 3.31
C GLN A 87 3.00 -8.12 3.82
N GLY A 88 2.11 -9.08 4.02
CA GLY A 88 2.43 -10.39 4.58
C GLY A 88 3.32 -11.26 3.69
N ALA A 89 3.09 -11.22 2.37
CA ALA A 89 3.74 -12.13 1.42
C ALA A 89 5.24 -11.88 1.23
N LYS A 90 5.73 -10.65 1.49
CA LYS A 90 7.11 -10.25 1.23
C LYS A 90 7.51 -8.98 1.97
N SER A 91 8.79 -8.88 2.30
CA SER A 91 9.39 -7.70 2.97
C SER A 91 10.02 -6.71 1.97
N ILE A 92 9.44 -6.59 0.78
CA ILE A 92 9.84 -5.65 -0.28
C ILE A 92 8.62 -4.91 -0.83
N GLY A 93 8.84 -3.86 -1.62
CA GLY A 93 7.75 -3.14 -2.29
C GLY A 93 7.00 -4.00 -3.31
N GLY A 94 5.88 -3.49 -3.84
CA GLY A 94 5.13 -4.16 -4.91
C GLY A 94 6.00 -4.49 -6.12
N GLU A 95 5.62 -5.55 -6.84
CA GLU A 95 6.30 -5.99 -8.06
C GLU A 95 5.27 -6.31 -9.14
N VAL A 96 5.59 -5.98 -10.40
CA VAL A 96 4.76 -6.30 -11.56
C VAL A 96 5.65 -6.64 -12.75
N LYS A 97 5.30 -7.70 -13.49
CA LYS A 97 5.90 -8.03 -14.79
C LYS A 97 5.35 -7.13 -15.88
N LEU A 98 6.23 -6.66 -16.75
CA LEU A 98 5.91 -5.84 -17.90
C LEU A 98 6.35 -6.58 -19.17
N GLU A 99 5.38 -6.93 -20.00
CA GLU A 99 5.61 -7.71 -21.22
C GLU A 99 6.06 -6.83 -22.42
N SER A 100 6.25 -5.52 -22.22
CA SER A 100 6.67 -4.64 -23.30
C SER A 100 7.69 -3.58 -22.88
N LEU A 101 8.68 -3.37 -23.76
CA LEU A 101 9.67 -2.30 -23.63
C LEU A 101 9.01 -0.91 -23.56
N LYS A 102 7.95 -0.69 -24.35
CA LYS A 102 7.21 0.59 -24.33
C LYS A 102 6.68 0.89 -22.93
N ARG A 103 6.09 -0.11 -22.27
CA ARG A 103 5.55 0.06 -20.92
C ARG A 103 6.66 0.21 -19.87
N ALA A 104 7.74 -0.54 -20.02
CA ALA A 104 8.92 -0.42 -19.16
C ALA A 104 9.51 1.00 -19.19
N LEU A 105 9.69 1.58 -20.38
CA LEU A 105 10.14 2.96 -20.57
C LEU A 105 9.16 3.98 -19.98
N GLU A 106 7.85 3.78 -20.17
CA GLU A 106 6.82 4.67 -19.62
C GLU A 106 6.88 4.72 -18.09
N LEU A 107 6.94 3.56 -17.43
CA LEU A 107 7.00 3.49 -15.96
C LEU A 107 8.34 4.00 -15.42
N LYS A 108 9.45 3.76 -16.12
CA LYS A 108 10.75 4.35 -15.78
C LYS A 108 10.70 5.88 -15.79
N LYS A 109 10.09 6.48 -16.83
CA LYS A 109 9.86 7.94 -16.91
C LYS A 109 8.97 8.48 -15.80
N LYS A 110 8.02 7.67 -15.31
CA LYS A 110 7.18 7.97 -14.13
C LYS A 110 7.93 7.82 -12.80
N GLY A 111 9.23 7.50 -12.81
CA GLY A 111 10.08 7.44 -11.61
C GLY A 111 10.14 6.06 -10.93
N TYR A 112 9.56 5.03 -11.53
CA TYR A 112 9.64 3.67 -11.01
C TYR A 112 11.01 3.03 -11.25
N VAL A 113 11.37 2.10 -10.36
CA VAL A 113 12.52 1.23 -10.58
C VAL A 113 12.07 0.13 -11.55
N VAL A 114 12.74 0.05 -12.70
CA VAL A 114 12.48 -0.98 -13.72
C VAL A 114 13.78 -1.72 -13.98
N PHE A 115 13.70 -3.05 -13.96
CA PHE A 115 14.82 -3.96 -14.16
C PHE A 115 14.46 -5.05 -15.18
N PRO A 116 15.36 -5.45 -16.09
CA PRO A 116 16.60 -4.76 -16.45
C PRO A 116 16.36 -3.30 -16.90
N ASN A 117 17.39 -2.44 -16.95
CA ASN A 117 17.19 -1.02 -17.25
C ASN A 117 16.65 -0.82 -18.68
N PRO A 118 15.40 -0.35 -18.89
CA PRO A 118 14.82 -0.29 -20.23
C PRO A 118 15.42 0.81 -21.12
N GLU A 119 16.20 1.74 -20.55
CA GLU A 119 16.87 2.81 -21.30
C GLU A 119 18.23 2.37 -21.87
N ASP A 120 18.76 1.22 -21.46
CA ASP A 120 20.03 0.68 -21.97
C ASP A 120 19.82 -0.01 -23.33
N SER A 121 20.58 0.42 -24.35
CA SER A 121 20.50 -0.14 -25.70
C SER A 121 20.80 -1.64 -25.76
N THR A 122 21.71 -2.14 -24.92
CA THR A 122 22.05 -3.55 -24.83
C THR A 122 20.86 -4.35 -24.32
N VAL A 123 20.20 -3.86 -23.28
CA VAL A 123 18.98 -4.46 -22.72
C VAL A 123 17.84 -4.44 -23.74
N GLN A 124 17.66 -3.35 -24.48
CA GLN A 124 16.63 -3.28 -25.52
C GLN A 124 16.87 -4.28 -26.65
N ASN A 125 18.13 -4.46 -27.07
CA ASN A 125 18.47 -5.43 -28.09
C ASN A 125 18.25 -6.86 -27.59
N ALA A 126 18.69 -7.18 -26.36
CA ALA A 126 18.45 -8.48 -25.73
C ALA A 126 16.94 -8.80 -25.63
N PHE A 127 16.11 -7.83 -25.26
CA PHE A 127 14.66 -8.00 -25.24
C PHE A 127 14.07 -8.27 -26.63
N LYS A 128 14.49 -7.50 -27.64
CA LYS A 128 14.03 -7.66 -29.04
C LYS A 128 14.47 -9.00 -29.65
N ASN A 129 15.64 -9.49 -29.26
CA ASN A 129 16.18 -10.79 -29.68
C ASN A 129 15.52 -11.97 -28.94
N GLY A 130 14.77 -11.70 -27.87
CA GLY A 130 14.07 -12.73 -27.09
C GLY A 130 14.93 -13.39 -26.00
N ASP A 131 16.10 -12.83 -25.69
CA ASP A 131 17.00 -13.33 -24.63
C ASP A 131 16.31 -13.33 -23.26
N PHE A 132 15.39 -12.37 -23.07
CA PHE A 132 14.43 -12.35 -21.98
C PHE A 132 13.10 -11.77 -22.45
N LYS A 133 12.00 -12.11 -21.76
CA LYS A 133 10.64 -11.82 -22.24
C LYS A 133 9.92 -10.72 -21.47
N GLU A 134 10.42 -10.32 -20.31
CA GLU A 134 9.69 -9.48 -19.36
C GLU A 134 10.62 -8.55 -18.60
N PHE A 135 10.16 -7.34 -18.33
CA PHE A 135 10.77 -6.44 -17.34
C PHE A 135 10.03 -6.56 -16.01
N GLU A 136 10.68 -6.17 -14.93
CA GLU A 136 10.12 -6.10 -13.59
C GLU A 136 10.09 -4.66 -13.11
N ARG A 137 8.94 -4.23 -12.59
CA ARG A 137 8.80 -2.94 -11.91
C ARG A 137 8.79 -3.14 -10.41
N HIS A 138 9.68 -2.48 -9.70
CA HIS A 138 9.84 -2.56 -8.25
C HIS A 138 9.42 -1.25 -7.57
N SER A 139 8.73 -1.36 -6.43
CA SER A 139 8.44 -0.21 -5.55
C SER A 139 9.54 -0.10 -4.51
N ARG A 140 9.88 1.12 -4.15
CA ARG A 140 10.76 1.41 -3.03
C ARG A 140 10.07 1.00 -1.74
N LEU A 141 10.85 0.41 -0.86
CA LEU A 141 10.46 0.22 0.52
C LEU A 141 10.75 1.52 1.27
N GLY A 142 9.73 2.14 1.85
CA GLY A 142 9.94 3.31 2.70
C GLY A 142 10.67 2.93 3.98
N MET A 143 11.82 3.55 4.25
CA MET A 143 12.43 3.46 5.58
C MET A 143 11.64 4.34 6.53
N VAL A 144 11.17 3.75 7.63
CA VAL A 144 10.33 4.45 8.60
C VAL A 144 11.22 5.21 9.58
N GLU A 145 11.17 6.54 9.49
CA GLU A 145 11.56 7.44 10.58
C GLU A 145 10.28 7.90 11.30
N GLN A 146 10.29 7.83 12.62
CA GLN A 146 9.09 8.05 13.44
C GLN A 146 8.56 9.48 13.29
N GLU A 147 9.44 10.46 13.27
CA GLU A 147 9.11 11.88 13.10
C GLU A 147 8.48 12.14 11.74
N LYS A 148 9.00 11.51 10.67
CA LYS A 148 8.43 11.63 9.32
C LYS A 148 7.03 11.02 9.26
N PHE A 149 6.79 9.91 9.95
CA PHE A 149 5.46 9.32 10.02
C PHE A 149 4.47 10.24 10.72
N PHE A 150 4.87 10.88 11.83
CA PHE A 150 4.00 11.81 12.55
C PHE A 150 3.61 13.02 11.70
N LEU A 151 4.60 13.64 11.04
CA LEU A 151 4.36 14.73 10.10
C LEU A 151 3.45 14.31 8.94
N GLU A 152 3.60 13.07 8.46
CA GLU A 152 2.75 12.54 7.39
C GLU A 152 1.30 12.34 7.85
N VAL A 153 1.09 11.83 9.06
CA VAL A 153 -0.26 11.69 9.64
C VAL A 153 -0.90 13.08 9.83
N GLU A 154 -0.16 14.07 10.34
CA GLU A 154 -0.64 15.45 10.46
C GLU A 154 -1.02 16.02 9.08
N ARG A 155 -0.14 15.87 8.08
CA ARG A 155 -0.40 16.30 6.70
C ARG A 155 -1.66 15.67 6.12
N LEU A 156 -1.89 14.37 6.33
CA LEU A 156 -3.10 13.69 5.84
C LEU A 156 -4.38 14.23 6.50
N ARG A 157 -4.33 14.56 7.80
CA ARG A 157 -5.45 15.20 8.50
C ARG A 157 -5.72 16.60 7.95
N ASP A 158 -4.67 17.39 7.71
CA ASP A 158 -4.78 18.72 7.11
C ASP A 158 -5.37 18.68 5.69
N LEU A 159 -5.10 17.60 4.94
CA LEU A 159 -5.72 17.36 3.64
C LEU A 159 -7.21 16.99 3.73
N GLY A 160 -7.70 16.62 4.91
CA GLY A 160 -9.09 16.26 5.16
C GLY A 160 -9.38 14.76 5.27
N ALA A 161 -8.36 13.91 5.42
CA ALA A 161 -8.59 12.50 5.75
C ALA A 161 -9.27 12.38 7.12
N LYS A 162 -10.42 11.71 7.18
CA LYS A 162 -11.14 11.42 8.43
C LYS A 162 -10.56 10.22 9.15
N TYR A 163 -10.13 9.21 8.38
CA TYR A 163 -9.55 7.99 8.89
C TYR A 163 -8.17 7.77 8.30
N ILE A 164 -7.19 7.57 9.16
CA ILE A 164 -5.82 7.25 8.77
C ILE A 164 -5.49 5.88 9.32
N THR A 165 -5.06 4.99 8.43
CA THR A 165 -4.69 3.63 8.78
C THR A 165 -3.25 3.34 8.38
N LEU A 166 -2.66 2.34 9.03
CA LEU A 166 -1.31 1.86 8.74
C LEU A 166 -1.37 0.37 8.46
N LYS A 167 -0.85 -0.04 7.30
CA LYS A 167 -0.64 -1.47 6.99
C LYS A 167 0.82 -1.87 7.12
N THR A 168 1.06 -2.89 7.93
CA THR A 168 2.37 -3.53 8.11
C THR A 168 2.42 -4.90 7.43
N GLY A 169 3.62 -5.47 7.37
CA GLY A 169 3.84 -6.84 6.90
C GLY A 169 4.25 -7.80 8.01
N SER A 170 4.76 -8.96 7.60
CA SER A 170 5.13 -10.09 8.45
C SER A 170 6.46 -9.89 9.17
N TYR A 171 6.63 -8.72 9.80
CA TYR A 171 7.91 -8.21 10.26
C TYR A 171 8.42 -8.84 11.56
N ARG A 172 9.70 -8.59 11.84
CA ARG A 172 10.34 -8.97 13.11
C ARG A 172 9.69 -8.25 14.29
N PRO A 173 9.80 -8.79 15.53
CA PRO A 173 9.13 -8.21 16.69
C PRO A 173 9.47 -6.74 16.95
N ALA A 174 10.73 -6.33 16.69
CA ALA A 174 11.16 -4.94 16.85
C ALA A 174 10.43 -3.98 15.90
N ASP A 175 10.19 -4.39 14.65
CA ASP A 175 9.52 -3.56 13.65
C ASP A 175 8.01 -3.52 13.89
N LEU A 176 7.40 -4.63 14.32
CA LEU A 176 6.02 -4.64 14.78
C LEU A 176 5.84 -3.73 16.01
N ALA A 177 6.74 -3.80 17.00
CA ALA A 177 6.69 -2.92 18.16
C ALA A 177 6.82 -1.44 17.76
N ARG A 178 7.67 -1.12 16.77
CA ARG A 178 7.79 0.23 16.21
C ARG A 178 6.46 0.68 15.59
N ALA A 179 5.82 -0.16 14.78
CA ALA A 179 4.54 0.16 14.16
C ALA A 179 3.41 0.36 15.19
N VAL A 180 3.33 -0.51 16.19
CA VAL A 180 2.37 -0.39 17.30
C VAL A 180 2.56 0.92 18.06
N ARG A 181 3.81 1.29 18.37
CA ARG A 181 4.12 2.56 19.02
C ARG A 181 3.77 3.75 18.14
N CYS A 182 4.15 3.73 16.85
CA CYS A 182 3.83 4.82 15.92
C CYS A 182 2.32 5.00 15.77
N ALA A 183 1.57 3.90 15.64
CA ALA A 183 0.12 3.92 15.56
C ALA A 183 -0.52 4.52 16.82
N SER A 184 -0.01 4.14 18.00
CA SER A 184 -0.44 4.67 19.30
C SER A 184 -0.14 6.17 19.45
N ASP A 185 1.11 6.55 19.26
CA ASP A 185 1.59 7.92 19.49
C ASP A 185 0.96 8.91 18.48
N ALA A 186 0.82 8.51 17.21
CA ALA A 186 0.18 9.31 16.17
C ALA A 186 -1.36 9.28 16.21
N LYS A 187 -1.93 8.42 17.07
CA LYS A 187 -3.38 8.20 17.22
C LYS A 187 -4.08 7.89 15.90
N ILE A 188 -3.54 6.95 15.13
CA ILE A 188 -4.20 6.51 13.90
C ILE A 188 -5.42 5.65 14.23
N ASP A 189 -6.36 5.56 13.29
CA ASP A 189 -7.66 4.92 13.50
C ASP A 189 -7.57 3.40 13.44
N LEU A 190 -6.70 2.85 12.58
CA LEU A 190 -6.54 1.41 12.39
C LEU A 190 -5.09 1.01 12.07
N LEU A 191 -4.60 0.00 12.78
CA LEU A 191 -3.36 -0.72 12.45
C LEU A 191 -3.69 -2.10 11.86
N THR A 192 -3.43 -2.27 10.57
CA THR A 192 -3.56 -3.55 9.87
C THR A 192 -2.23 -4.31 9.92
N VAL A 193 -2.19 -5.47 10.57
CA VAL A 193 -1.00 -6.33 10.65
C VAL A 193 -1.18 -7.56 9.77
N ASP A 194 -0.34 -7.69 8.74
CA ASP A 194 -0.45 -8.73 7.72
C ASP A 194 0.65 -9.79 7.90
N GLY A 195 0.28 -11.01 8.31
CA GLY A 195 1.22 -12.12 8.55
C GLY A 195 1.62 -12.90 7.29
N SER A 196 2.60 -13.81 7.41
CA SER A 196 3.18 -14.52 6.25
C SER A 196 2.20 -15.37 5.42
N GLY A 197 0.96 -15.56 5.88
CA GLY A 197 -0.12 -16.14 5.07
C GLY A 197 -0.74 -15.18 4.03
N GLY A 198 -0.26 -13.94 3.93
CA GLY A 198 -0.77 -12.94 3.00
C GLY A 198 -0.53 -13.30 1.52
N GLY A 199 -1.50 -13.01 0.67
CA GLY A 199 -1.40 -13.20 -0.78
C GLY A 199 -0.62 -12.09 -1.50
N THR A 200 -0.20 -12.38 -2.73
CA THR A 200 0.42 -11.39 -3.63
C THR A 200 0.19 -11.79 -5.08
N GLY A 201 0.04 -10.80 -5.98
CA GLY A 201 -0.02 -11.07 -7.42
C GLY A 201 1.35 -11.44 -8.02
N MET A 202 2.43 -10.98 -7.39
CA MET A 202 3.81 -11.29 -7.79
C MET A 202 4.77 -11.13 -6.59
N SER A 203 5.71 -12.06 -6.43
CA SER A 203 6.79 -11.99 -5.45
C SER A 203 7.85 -13.06 -5.71
N PRO A 204 9.11 -12.87 -5.28
CA PRO A 204 10.08 -13.94 -5.17
C PRO A 204 9.53 -15.09 -4.31
N TRP A 205 9.56 -16.29 -4.87
CA TRP A 205 9.00 -17.48 -4.22
C TRP A 205 9.66 -17.78 -2.87
N ARG A 206 10.99 -17.58 -2.76
CA ARG A 206 11.74 -17.81 -1.51
C ARG A 206 11.23 -16.92 -0.38
N MET A 207 10.94 -15.64 -0.67
CA MET A 207 10.39 -14.74 0.34
C MET A 207 9.01 -15.22 0.82
N MET A 208 8.17 -15.67 -0.11
CA MET A 208 6.83 -16.15 0.24
C MET A 208 6.86 -17.43 1.10
N ASN A 209 7.83 -18.31 0.89
CA ASN A 209 7.88 -19.62 1.54
C ASN A 209 8.79 -19.65 2.78
N GLU A 210 9.82 -18.81 2.82
CA GLU A 210 10.89 -18.91 3.81
C GLU A 210 10.98 -17.66 4.72
N TRP A 211 10.28 -16.56 4.40
CA TRP A 211 10.43 -15.29 5.13
C TRP A 211 9.18 -14.86 5.91
N GLY A 212 9.42 -14.03 6.92
CA GLY A 212 8.41 -13.39 7.74
C GLY A 212 7.93 -14.25 8.91
N ILE A 213 7.11 -13.64 9.78
CA ILE A 213 6.53 -14.30 10.95
C ILE A 213 5.13 -14.84 10.60
N PRO A 214 4.79 -16.09 10.96
CA PRO A 214 3.44 -16.61 10.75
C PRO A 214 2.38 -15.83 11.52
N THR A 215 1.18 -15.75 10.96
CA THR A 215 0.09 -14.88 11.45
C THR A 215 -0.19 -15.05 12.95
N VAL A 216 -0.36 -16.29 13.43
CA VAL A 216 -0.67 -16.57 14.85
C VAL A 216 0.43 -16.05 15.80
N TYR A 217 1.70 -16.11 15.40
CA TYR A 217 2.79 -15.57 16.23
C TYR A 217 2.79 -14.04 16.24
N LEU A 218 2.42 -13.40 15.12
CA LEU A 218 2.24 -11.95 15.07
C LEU A 218 1.05 -11.49 15.91
N GLU A 219 -0.05 -12.24 15.92
CA GLU A 219 -1.21 -11.98 16.79
C GLU A 219 -0.81 -11.99 18.26
N CYS A 220 -0.06 -13.02 18.67
CA CYS A 220 0.48 -13.12 20.04
C CYS A 220 1.35 -11.91 20.40
N LEU A 221 2.27 -11.52 19.50
CA LEU A 221 3.16 -10.37 19.72
C LEU A 221 2.39 -9.05 19.76
N LEU A 222 1.44 -8.86 18.84
CA LEU A 222 0.59 -7.68 18.78
C LEU A 222 -0.20 -7.53 20.09
N TYR A 223 -0.83 -8.61 20.57
CA TYR A 223 -1.53 -8.61 21.85
C TYR A 223 -0.63 -8.20 23.01
N GLN A 224 0.59 -8.75 23.10
CA GLN A 224 1.55 -8.41 24.15
C GLN A 224 1.96 -6.93 24.09
N PHE A 225 2.18 -6.38 22.90
CA PHE A 225 2.57 -4.99 22.72
C PHE A 225 1.43 -4.03 23.07
N LEU A 226 0.20 -4.32 22.64
CA LEU A 226 -0.98 -3.53 22.99
C LEU A 226 -1.27 -3.59 24.50
N SER A 227 -1.08 -4.75 25.13
CA SER A 227 -1.24 -4.91 26.59
C SER A 227 -0.26 -4.01 27.35
N ARG A 228 1.00 -3.98 26.94
CA ARG A 228 2.02 -3.09 27.54
C ARG A 228 1.71 -1.61 27.33
N LEU A 229 1.13 -1.21 26.19
CA LEU A 229 0.68 0.16 25.98
C LEU A 229 -0.50 0.50 26.89
N LYS A 230 -1.43 -0.43 27.07
CA LYS A 230 -2.60 -0.26 27.93
C LYS A 230 -2.20 -0.08 29.39
N GLU A 231 -1.26 -0.89 29.88
CA GLU A 231 -0.66 -0.77 31.22
C GLU A 231 -0.02 0.60 31.47
N LYS A 232 0.51 1.24 30.41
CA LYS A 232 1.09 2.58 30.45
C LYS A 232 0.06 3.70 30.27
N GLY A 233 -1.23 3.38 30.11
CA GLY A 233 -2.28 4.37 29.85
C GLY A 233 -2.15 5.07 28.48
N SER A 234 -1.45 4.46 27.53
CA SER A 234 -1.29 5.01 26.17
C SER A 234 -2.54 4.78 25.31
N PHE A 235 -2.68 5.53 24.21
CA PHE A 235 -3.76 5.33 23.26
C PHE A 235 -3.63 3.95 22.58
N ILE A 236 -4.73 3.21 22.47
CA ILE A 236 -4.75 1.90 21.83
C ILE A 236 -5.50 2.04 20.50
N PRO A 237 -4.81 1.95 19.34
CA PRO A 237 -5.49 2.00 18.05
C PRO A 237 -6.39 0.77 17.89
N ALA A 238 -7.43 0.86 17.05
CA ALA A 238 -8.06 -0.35 16.56
C ALA A 238 -7.04 -1.15 15.73
N CYS A 239 -7.17 -2.48 15.74
CA CYS A 239 -6.26 -3.35 15.01
C CYS A 239 -7.05 -4.37 14.18
N ALA A 240 -6.54 -4.68 13.00
CA ALA A 240 -7.03 -5.77 12.16
C ALA A 240 -5.88 -6.70 11.80
N MET A 241 -6.16 -8.00 11.79
CA MET A 241 -5.22 -9.04 11.37
C MET A 241 -5.54 -9.50 9.96
N ALA A 242 -4.51 -9.68 9.15
CA ALA A 242 -4.59 -10.28 7.82
C ALA A 242 -3.50 -11.36 7.67
N GLY A 243 -3.66 -12.18 6.62
CA GLY A 243 -2.70 -13.22 6.24
C GLY A 243 -3.17 -14.62 6.58
N GLY A 244 -3.71 -15.34 5.58
CA GLY A 244 -4.08 -16.76 5.70
C GLY A 244 -5.42 -17.03 6.38
N LEU A 245 -6.28 -16.02 6.55
CA LEU A 245 -7.67 -16.18 7.00
C LEU A 245 -8.54 -16.42 5.77
N SER A 246 -8.91 -17.69 5.54
CA SER A 246 -9.63 -18.15 4.34
C SER A 246 -10.70 -19.18 4.68
#